data_AF-A0A3D9ZDN1-F1
#
_entry.id   AF-A0A3D9ZDN1-F1
#
_cell.length_a   1.000
_cell.length_b   1.000
_cell.length_c   1.000
_cell.angle_alpha   90.00
_cell.angle_beta   90.00
_cell.angle_gamma   90.00
#
_symmetry.space_group_name_H-M   'P 1'
#
loop_
_entity.id
_entity.type
_entity.pdbx_description
1 polymer ?
#
loop_
_entity_poly.entity_id
_entity_poly.type
_entity_poly.pdbx_seq_one_letter_code
_entity_poly.pdbx_strand_id
1 'polypeptide(L)'
;MELMRDPREALNNIMEAILFTYRYDAARRAFLLITDYPFKSPGSVREFAAFTFEDADFQRVSGDYEAYQGHQDSFQAKGPGAFVIQSVRQKTDAGRDQLDLWFGPNFGGILVTYGALRGYTRGSTAEKVGPADWVYRDSKTNQPFDFDYPFPSLASPPA
;
A
#
# COMPACT_ATOMS: atom_id res chain seq x y z
N MET A 1 -13.42 -3.85 -4.70
CA MET A 1 -12.24 -3.09 -5.15
C MET A 1 -12.55 -2.46 -6.49
N GLU A 2 -12.02 -1.27 -6.76
CA GLU A 2 -12.23 -0.52 -8.00
C GLU A 2 -10.89 -0.20 -8.65
N LEU A 3 -10.81 -0.22 -9.98
CA LEU A 3 -9.59 0.11 -10.71
C LEU A 3 -9.40 1.64 -10.76
N MET A 4 -8.19 2.10 -10.45
CA MET A 4 -7.82 3.51 -10.60
C MET A 4 -7.67 3.87 -12.08
N ARG A 5 -8.19 5.03 -12.46
CA ARG A 5 -8.02 5.56 -13.82
C ARG A 5 -6.58 6.01 -14.09
N ASP A 6 -5.95 6.67 -13.12
CA ASP A 6 -4.57 7.12 -13.19
C ASP A 6 -3.81 6.69 -11.92
N PRO A 7 -3.22 5.48 -11.91
CA PRO A 7 -2.49 5.00 -10.75
C PRO A 7 -1.17 5.74 -10.51
N ARG A 8 -0.59 6.39 -11.54
CA ARG A 8 0.66 7.15 -11.40
C ARG A 8 0.43 8.48 -10.70
N GLU A 9 -0.65 9.16 -11.07
CA GLU A 9 -1.11 10.34 -10.36
C GLU A 9 -1.45 9.98 -8.91
N ALA A 10 -2.14 8.85 -8.69
CA ALA A 10 -2.48 8.39 -7.34
C ALA A 10 -1.23 8.16 -6.45
N LEU A 11 -0.12 7.65 -7.00
CA LEU A 11 1.15 7.53 -6.26
C LEU A 11 1.69 8.89 -5.78
N ASN A 12 1.47 9.99 -6.49
CA ASN A 12 1.91 11.31 -6.00
C ASN A 12 1.12 11.79 -4.77
N ASN A 13 -0.01 11.15 -4.48
CA ASN A 13 -0.93 11.54 -3.42
C ASN A 13 -0.83 10.66 -2.17
N ILE A 14 0.09 9.67 -2.13
CA ILE A 14 0.29 8.83 -0.94
C ILE A 14 1.37 9.37 0.01
N MET A 15 1.82 10.61 -0.17
CA MET A 15 2.63 11.28 0.86
C MET A 15 1.80 11.43 2.14
N GLU A 16 2.42 11.15 3.28
CA GLU A 16 1.77 11.03 4.60
C GLU A 16 0.74 9.88 4.73
N ALA A 17 0.60 9.03 3.71
CA ALA A 17 -0.19 7.82 3.80
C ALA A 17 0.50 6.79 4.71
N ILE A 18 -0.31 5.99 5.38
CA ILE A 18 0.11 4.84 6.17
C ILE A 18 0.43 3.67 5.21
N LEU A 19 1.64 3.15 5.31
CA LEU A 19 2.07 1.88 4.73
C LEU A 19 1.47 0.71 5.51
N PHE A 20 0.62 -0.08 4.85
CA PHE A 20 0.09 -1.33 5.39
C PHE A 20 0.91 -2.52 4.95
N THR A 21 1.23 -2.61 3.66
CA THR A 21 1.92 -3.78 3.11
C THR A 21 2.88 -3.35 2.02
N TYR A 22 4.05 -3.98 1.98
CA TYR A 22 4.72 -4.19 0.70
C TYR A 22 5.16 -5.63 0.55
N ARG A 23 5.27 -6.09 -0.69
CA ARG A 23 5.82 -7.41 -1.01
C ARG A 23 6.42 -7.42 -2.40
N TYR A 24 7.63 -7.96 -2.50
CA TYR A 24 8.27 -8.28 -3.77
C TYR A 24 8.26 -9.79 -4.01
N ASP A 25 7.81 -10.20 -5.19
CA ASP A 25 7.91 -11.56 -5.70
C ASP A 25 8.93 -11.58 -6.85
N ALA A 26 10.14 -12.07 -6.56
CA ALA A 26 11.23 -12.08 -7.52
C ALA A 26 10.99 -13.05 -8.69
N ALA A 27 10.26 -14.15 -8.47
CA ALA A 27 9.98 -15.14 -9.51
C ALA A 27 9.03 -14.58 -10.57
N ARG A 28 8.04 -13.78 -10.12
CA ARG A 28 7.09 -13.11 -11.02
C ARG A 28 7.52 -11.71 -11.44
N ARG A 29 8.60 -11.19 -10.85
CA ARG A 29 9.01 -9.78 -10.98
C ARG A 29 7.85 -8.84 -10.72
N ALA A 30 7.18 -9.06 -9.60
CA ALA A 30 5.99 -8.31 -9.22
C ALA A 30 6.18 -7.66 -7.85
N PHE A 31 5.78 -6.40 -7.73
CA PHE A 31 5.79 -5.68 -6.46
C PHE A 31 4.37 -5.24 -6.10
N LEU A 32 4.00 -5.38 -4.84
CA LEU A 32 2.74 -4.92 -4.28
C LEU A 32 3.02 -3.88 -3.21
N LEU A 33 2.27 -2.78 -3.24
CA LEU A 33 2.22 -1.74 -2.22
C LEU A 33 0.77 -1.54 -1.79
N ILE A 34 0.50 -1.51 -0.50
CA ILE A 34 -0.81 -1.20 0.05
C ILE A 34 -0.68 -0.08 1.07
N THR A 35 -1.51 0.95 0.92
CA THR A 35 -1.55 2.12 1.79
C THR A 35 -2.99 2.49 2.14
N ASP A 36 -3.19 3.36 3.13
CA ASP A 36 -4.41 4.17 3.12
C ASP A 36 -4.39 5.15 1.94
N TYR A 37 -5.51 5.81 1.68
CA TYR A 37 -5.66 6.69 0.53
C TYR A 37 -6.45 7.95 0.92
N PRO A 38 -5.96 9.16 0.61
CA PRO A 38 -6.60 10.39 1.07
C PRO A 38 -7.92 10.68 0.34
N PHE A 39 -8.07 10.24 -0.91
CA PHE A 39 -9.27 10.51 -1.70
C PHE A 39 -10.32 9.43 -1.49
N LYS A 40 -11.34 9.77 -0.71
CA LYS A 40 -12.42 8.85 -0.35
C LYS A 40 -13.49 8.80 -1.43
N SER A 41 -13.94 7.59 -1.72
CA SER A 41 -15.16 7.36 -2.50
C SER A 41 -16.38 7.90 -1.76
N PRO A 42 -17.47 8.29 -2.46
CA PRO A 42 -18.71 8.68 -1.80
C PRO A 42 -19.20 7.63 -0.80
N GLY A 43 -19.46 8.05 0.44
CA GLY A 43 -19.89 7.17 1.55
C GLY A 43 -18.77 6.43 2.28
N SER A 44 -17.53 6.52 1.80
CA SER A 44 -16.36 5.87 2.42
C SER A 44 -15.84 6.68 3.62
N VAL A 45 -15.63 6.02 4.77
CA VAL A 45 -15.05 6.62 5.99
C VAL A 45 -13.53 6.48 6.04
N ARG A 46 -12.99 5.41 5.44
CA ARG A 46 -11.57 5.13 5.22
C ARG A 46 -11.43 4.52 3.83
N GLU A 47 -10.46 5.01 3.08
CA GLU A 47 -10.13 4.50 1.76
C GLU A 47 -8.71 3.94 1.79
N PHE A 48 -8.50 2.86 1.04
CA PHE A 48 -7.22 2.20 0.88
C PHE A 48 -6.86 2.11 -0.59
N ALA A 49 -5.56 2.15 -0.87
CA ALA A 49 -5.01 1.97 -2.20
C ALA A 49 -4.10 0.74 -2.24
N ALA A 50 -4.21 -0.04 -3.31
CA ALA A 50 -3.24 -1.07 -3.66
C ALA A 50 -2.63 -0.77 -5.01
N PHE A 51 -1.31 -0.84 -5.12
CA PHE A 51 -0.56 -0.65 -6.35
C PHE A 51 0.19 -1.94 -6.66
N THR A 52 -0.05 -2.49 -7.85
CA THR A 52 0.65 -3.67 -8.35
C THR A 52 1.55 -3.26 -9.50
N PHE A 53 2.83 -3.54 -9.37
CA PHE A 53 3.87 -3.22 -10.33
C PHE A 53 4.32 -4.53 -10.98
N GLU A 54 4.35 -4.55 -12.31
CA GLU A 54 4.79 -5.69 -13.13
C GLU A 54 6.11 -5.34 -13.82
N ASP A 55 6.86 -6.39 -14.18
CA ASP A 55 8.25 -6.26 -14.65
C ASP A 55 9.09 -5.41 -13.68
N ALA A 56 8.92 -5.70 -12.38
CA ALA A 56 9.50 -4.94 -11.29
C ALA A 56 10.90 -5.45 -10.92
N ASP A 57 11.81 -4.53 -10.67
CA ASP A 57 13.03 -4.73 -9.90
C ASP A 57 12.91 -3.95 -8.60
N PHE A 58 13.28 -4.56 -7.49
CA PHE A 58 13.07 -4.03 -6.15
C PHE A 58 14.40 -3.93 -5.41
N GLN A 59 14.59 -2.81 -4.72
CA GLN A 59 15.71 -2.60 -3.81
C GLN A 59 15.20 -2.07 -2.47
N ARG A 60 15.65 -2.73 -1.39
CA ARG A 60 15.48 -2.25 -0.02
C ARG A 60 16.62 -1.31 0.35
N VAL A 61 16.29 -0.17 0.96
CA VAL A 61 17.28 0.75 1.57
C VAL A 61 17.08 0.72 3.08
N SER A 62 17.84 -0.11 3.78
CA SER A 62 17.74 -0.29 5.23
C SER A 62 17.86 1.03 6.00
N GLY A 63 17.05 1.16 7.05
CA GLY A 63 17.19 2.22 8.05
C GLY A 63 18.08 1.79 9.23
N ASP A 64 18.16 2.67 10.22
CA ASP A 64 19.08 2.57 11.35
C ASP A 64 18.58 1.63 12.46
N TYR A 65 17.27 1.33 12.51
CA TYR A 65 16.72 0.51 13.58
C TYR A 65 16.76 -0.98 13.20
N GLU A 66 17.61 -1.73 13.91
CA GLU A 66 17.92 -3.14 13.64
C GLU A 66 16.65 -4.02 13.51
N ALA A 67 15.65 -3.79 14.36
CA ALA A 67 14.41 -4.58 14.33
C ALA A 67 13.65 -4.49 12.99
N TYR A 68 13.85 -3.42 12.20
CA TYR A 68 13.20 -3.24 10.90
C TYR A 68 14.06 -3.67 9.71
N GLN A 69 15.33 -3.99 9.94
CA GLN A 69 16.23 -4.45 8.89
C GLN A 69 15.87 -5.87 8.42
N GLY A 70 15.10 -6.65 9.18
CA GLY A 70 14.60 -7.96 8.75
C GLY A 70 13.54 -7.89 7.64
N HIS A 71 12.89 -6.74 7.42
CA HIS A 71 11.91 -6.54 6.36
C HIS A 71 12.62 -6.22 5.05
N GLN A 72 13.07 -7.28 4.36
CA GLN A 72 13.83 -7.15 3.12
C GLN A 72 12.93 -7.11 1.90
N ASP A 73 12.18 -8.18 1.65
CA ASP A 73 11.28 -8.32 0.49
C ASP A 73 9.82 -8.03 0.83
N SER A 74 9.47 -8.01 2.12
CA SER A 74 8.10 -7.90 2.56
C SER A 74 7.96 -7.22 3.93
N PHE A 75 6.84 -6.52 4.06
CA PHE A 75 6.38 -5.91 5.30
C PHE A 75 4.85 -5.98 5.35
N GLN A 76 4.31 -6.22 6.54
CA GLN A 76 2.88 -6.17 6.82
C GLN A 76 2.70 -5.54 8.20
N ALA A 77 2.01 -4.40 8.23
CA ALA A 77 1.60 -3.78 9.48
C ALA A 77 0.64 -4.71 10.22
N LYS A 78 0.79 -4.78 11.55
CA LYS A 78 -0.16 -5.40 12.47
C LYS A 78 -0.40 -4.44 13.62
N GLY A 79 -1.66 -4.06 13.86
CA GLY A 79 -2.00 -3.09 14.90
C GLY A 79 -1.28 -1.73 14.72
N PRO A 80 -0.77 -1.07 15.78
CA PRO A 80 -0.22 0.28 15.70
C PRO A 80 1.17 0.37 15.02
N GLY A 81 1.74 -0.75 14.53
CA GLY A 81 3.10 -0.82 13.98
C GLY A 81 3.25 -0.38 12.51
N ALA A 82 2.39 0.53 12.02
CA ALA A 82 2.44 0.99 10.64
C ALA A 82 3.43 2.16 10.45
N PHE A 83 3.96 2.32 9.24
CA PHE A 83 4.86 3.43 8.90
C PHE A 83 4.14 4.46 8.06
N VAL A 84 4.57 5.71 8.16
CA VAL A 84 4.09 6.79 7.29
C VAL A 84 5.06 6.97 6.13
N ILE A 85 4.53 7.15 4.92
CA ILE A 85 5.31 7.52 3.75
C ILE A 85 5.71 8.99 3.88
N GLN A 86 7.00 9.24 4.11
CA GLN A 86 7.56 10.57 4.32
C GLN A 86 8.06 11.23 3.02
N SER A 87 8.35 10.42 2.00
CA SER A 87 8.72 10.94 0.68
C SER A 87 8.28 9.99 -0.42
N VAL A 88 7.78 10.57 -1.51
CA VAL A 88 7.49 9.89 -2.77
C VAL A 88 8.25 10.59 -3.87
N ARG A 89 9.03 9.86 -4.67
CA ARG A 89 9.62 10.39 -5.90
C ARG A 89 9.35 9.42 -7.03
N GLN A 90 8.90 9.96 -8.16
CA GLN A 90 8.72 9.22 -9.39
C GLN A 90 9.67 9.77 -10.44
N LYS A 91 10.31 8.89 -11.20
CA LYS A 91 11.12 9.25 -12.37
C LYS A 91 10.95 8.21 -13.46
N THR A 92 11.21 8.60 -14.69
CA THR A 92 11.28 7.68 -15.82
C THR A 92 12.71 7.71 -16.35
N ASP A 93 13.34 6.54 -16.45
CA ASP A 93 14.71 6.38 -16.92
C ASP A 93 14.81 5.17 -17.87
N ALA A 94 15.53 5.34 -18.97
CA ALA A 94 15.74 4.30 -19.99
C ALA A 94 14.46 3.55 -20.44
N GLY A 95 13.30 4.24 -20.46
CA GLY A 95 12.02 3.65 -20.86
C GLY A 95 11.32 2.81 -19.79
N ARG A 96 11.83 2.80 -18.55
CA ARG A 96 11.16 2.22 -17.38
C ARG A 96 10.89 3.28 -16.34
N ASP A 97 9.88 3.04 -15.53
CA ASP A 97 9.52 3.95 -14.45
C ASP A 97 10.14 3.50 -13.15
N GLN A 98 10.42 4.45 -12.28
CA GLN A 98 10.94 4.19 -10.95
C GLN A 98 10.16 4.98 -9.92
N LEU A 99 9.83 4.29 -8.82
CA LEU A 99 9.22 4.83 -7.62
C LEU A 99 10.21 4.68 -6.45
N ASP A 100 10.52 5.79 -5.80
CA ASP A 100 11.30 5.82 -4.56
C ASP A 100 10.36 6.22 -3.43
N LEU A 101 10.27 5.38 -2.40
CA LEU A 101 9.53 5.66 -1.17
C LEU A 101 10.48 5.71 0.02
N TRP A 102 10.31 6.71 0.88
CA TRP A 102 11.04 6.84 2.13
C TRP A 102 10.08 6.89 3.32
N PHE A 103 10.40 6.16 4.39
CA PHE A 103 9.56 6.00 5.58
C PHE A 103 10.23 6.56 6.85
N GLY A 104 11.36 7.25 6.71
CA GLY A 104 12.14 7.83 7.81
C GLY A 104 13.41 7.03 8.15
N PRO A 105 14.31 7.59 8.97
CA PRO A 105 15.64 7.01 9.23
C PRO A 105 15.58 5.62 9.90
N ASN A 106 14.60 5.37 10.77
CA ASN A 106 14.51 4.10 11.49
C ASN A 106 14.17 2.92 10.56
N PHE A 107 13.23 3.11 9.63
CA PHE A 107 12.80 2.05 8.71
C PHE A 107 13.57 2.10 7.39
N GLY A 108 13.87 3.27 6.87
CA GLY A 108 14.55 3.47 5.60
C GLY A 108 13.57 3.65 4.45
N GLY A 109 13.85 3.02 3.30
CA GLY A 109 13.06 3.17 2.09
C GLY A 109 13.05 1.94 1.19
N ILE A 110 12.34 2.09 0.07
CA ILE A 110 12.31 1.14 -1.04
C ILE A 110 12.43 1.88 -2.37
N LEU A 111 13.07 1.23 -3.34
CA LEU A 111 13.13 1.67 -4.72
C LEU A 111 12.55 0.55 -5.58
N VAL A 112 11.66 0.92 -6.50
CA VAL A 112 11.01 -0.02 -7.42
C VAL A 112 11.11 0.53 -8.83
N THR A 113 11.79 -0.18 -9.72
CA THR A 113 11.77 0.09 -11.16
C THR A 113 10.82 -0.88 -11.84
N TYR A 114 9.92 -0.43 -12.70
CA TYR A 114 8.82 -1.25 -13.23
C TYR A 114 8.46 -0.91 -14.68
N GLY A 115 7.83 -1.86 -15.37
CA GLY A 115 7.34 -1.70 -16.75
C GLY A 115 5.84 -1.37 -16.82
N ALA A 116 5.05 -1.88 -15.88
CA ALA A 116 3.62 -1.59 -15.81
C ALA A 116 3.15 -1.39 -14.36
N LEU A 117 2.08 -0.61 -14.21
CA LEU A 117 1.47 -0.25 -12.94
C LEU A 117 -0.05 -0.34 -13.06
N ARG A 118 -0.68 -0.99 -12.08
CA ARG A 118 -2.13 -0.92 -11.85
C ARG A 118 -2.39 -0.46 -10.43
N GLY A 119 -3.46 0.31 -10.25
CA GLY A 119 -3.89 0.79 -8.95
C GLY A 119 -5.32 0.38 -8.68
N TYR A 120 -5.64 0.11 -7.43
CA TYR A 120 -6.96 -0.25 -6.97
C TYR A 120 -7.31 0.55 -5.73
N THR A 121 -8.57 0.96 -5.60
CA THR A 121 -9.11 1.50 -4.35
C THR A 121 -10.09 0.54 -3.71
N ARG A 122 -10.21 0.66 -2.39
CA ARG A 122 -11.24 -0.04 -1.62
C ARG A 122 -11.61 0.79 -0.40
N GLY A 123 -12.90 1.10 -0.30
CA GLY A 123 -13.46 1.92 0.76
C GLY A 123 -14.16 1.09 1.82
N SER A 124 -14.24 1.64 3.02
CA SER A 124 -15.06 1.11 4.11
C SER A 124 -16.13 2.11 4.53
N THR A 125 -17.26 1.62 5.02
CA THR A 125 -18.26 2.39 5.77
C THR A 125 -18.09 2.09 7.25
N ALA A 126 -18.67 2.93 8.11
CA ALA A 126 -18.75 2.66 9.55
C ALA A 126 -20.14 2.97 10.08
N GLU A 127 -20.62 2.07 10.93
CA GLU A 127 -21.88 2.21 11.66
C GLU A 127 -21.60 2.09 13.15
N LYS A 128 -22.11 3.05 13.94
CA LYS A 128 -22.02 2.99 15.41
C LYS A 128 -23.13 2.09 15.93
N VAL A 129 -22.77 0.93 16.50
CA VAL A 129 -23.72 -0.09 16.99
C VAL A 129 -23.85 -0.13 18.52
N GLY A 130 -23.04 0.66 19.22
CA GLY A 130 -23.06 0.77 20.68
C GLY A 130 -22.36 2.05 21.16
N PRO A 131 -22.28 2.29 22.48
CA PRO A 131 -21.65 3.51 23.02
C PRO A 131 -20.20 3.70 22.57
N ALA A 132 -19.43 2.60 22.48
CA ALA A 132 -18.02 2.57 22.08
C ALA A 132 -17.74 1.71 20.83
N ASP A 133 -18.75 1.03 20.28
CA ASP A 133 -18.55 0.02 19.24
C ASP A 133 -18.92 0.54 17.85
N TRP A 134 -18.02 0.25 16.91
CA TRP A 134 -18.17 0.56 15.49
C TRP A 134 -18.04 -0.71 14.67
N VAL A 135 -18.96 -0.91 13.74
CA VAL A 135 -18.88 -1.97 12.74
C VAL A 135 -18.44 -1.35 11.42
N TYR A 136 -17.38 -1.92 10.85
CA TYR A 136 -16.85 -1.49 9.57
C TYR A 136 -17.17 -2.52 8.48
N ARG A 137 -17.63 -2.01 7.33
CA ARG A 137 -18.02 -2.83 6.20
C ARG A 137 -17.42 -2.29 4.92
N ASP A 138 -17.24 -3.15 3.94
CA ASP A 138 -16.84 -2.74 2.60
C ASP A 138 -17.93 -1.88 1.96
N SER A 139 -17.54 -0.72 1.42
CA SER A 139 -18.49 0.30 0.94
C SER A 139 -19.29 -0.13 -0.28
N LYS A 140 -18.89 -1.19 -0.97
CA LYS A 140 -19.55 -1.68 -2.19
C LYS A 140 -20.31 -2.98 -1.95
N THR A 141 -19.76 -3.87 -1.13
CA THR A 141 -20.29 -5.22 -0.93
C THR A 141 -21.01 -5.41 0.41
N ASN A 142 -20.88 -4.45 1.33
CA ASN A 142 -21.45 -4.48 2.68
C ASN A 142 -20.94 -5.65 3.56
N GLN A 143 -19.91 -6.37 3.11
CA GLN A 143 -19.24 -7.44 3.85
C GLN A 143 -18.36 -6.87 4.96
N PRO A 144 -18.04 -7.62 6.03
CA PRO A 144 -17.08 -7.20 7.05
C PRO A 144 -15.76 -6.72 6.43
N PHE A 145 -15.22 -5.62 6.97
CA PHE A 145 -13.97 -5.05 6.49
C PHE A 145 -12.81 -5.36 7.44
N ASP A 146 -11.73 -5.92 6.89
CA ASP A 146 -10.48 -6.18 7.62
C ASP A 146 -9.48 -5.06 7.32
N PHE A 147 -9.08 -4.32 8.36
CA PHE A 147 -8.13 -3.21 8.25
C PHE A 147 -6.68 -3.66 8.17
N ASP A 148 -6.35 -4.83 8.70
CA ASP A 148 -5.01 -5.40 8.59
C ASP A 148 -4.80 -5.94 7.15
N TYR A 149 -5.88 -6.39 6.51
CA TYR A 149 -5.88 -6.91 5.14
C TYR A 149 -6.93 -6.22 4.24
N PRO A 150 -6.73 -4.94 3.87
CA PRO A 150 -7.71 -4.21 3.06
C PRO A 150 -7.84 -4.79 1.65
N PHE A 151 -6.87 -5.57 1.15
CA PHE A 151 -6.97 -6.29 -0.13
C PHE A 151 -6.57 -7.78 0.02
N PRO A 152 -7.41 -8.65 0.61
CA PRO A 152 -7.04 -10.04 0.91
C PRO A 152 -6.65 -10.85 -0.34
N SER A 153 -7.32 -10.59 -1.47
CA SER A 153 -7.05 -11.25 -2.75
C SER A 153 -5.71 -10.84 -3.37
N LEU A 154 -5.11 -9.73 -2.94
CA LEU A 154 -3.80 -9.26 -3.40
C LEU A 154 -2.71 -9.58 -2.37
N ALA A 155 -3.03 -9.56 -1.07
CA ALA A 155 -2.10 -9.75 0.03
C ALA A 155 -1.78 -11.21 0.35
N SER A 156 -2.57 -12.18 -0.13
CA SER A 156 -2.27 -13.61 0.07
C SER A 156 -0.97 -13.98 -0.65
N PRO A 157 -0.04 -14.74 -0.04
CA PRO A 157 1.05 -15.36 -0.79
C PRO A 157 0.43 -16.24 -1.89
N PRO A 158 1.06 -16.38 -3.07
CA PRO A 158 0.65 -17.44 -3.97
C PRO A 158 0.72 -18.78 -3.24
N ALA A 159 -0.31 -19.61 -3.43
CA ALA A 159 -0.32 -21.00 -3.01
C ALA A 159 0.80 -21.80 -3.68
#